data_AF-A0A418RJF7-F1
#
_entry.id   AF-A0A418RJF7-F1
#
_cell.length_a   1.000
_cell.length_b   1.000
_cell.length_c   1.000
_cell.angle_alpha   90.00
_cell.angle_beta   90.00
_cell.angle_gamma   90.00
#
_symmetry.space_group_name_H-M   'P 1'
#
loop_
_entity.id
_entity.type
_entity.pdbx_description
1 polymer ?
#
loop_
_entity_poly.entity_id
_entity_poly.type
_entity_poly.pdbx_seq_one_letter_code
_entity_poly.pdbx_strand_id
1 'polypeptide(L)'
;MKNLSFKKSLLTAFTLVILGYVSVTLGYPNATVLMDATGTNANATDLGQVNCDASSDRLYAMIQDQSAPVSGLLLSLHIFSGIRMTTSTDSISGDANPSPIIYLNGGQGPYYISATKTAAGARLFTVTFQCASSNNTLTGTSVIGIQGQ
;
A
#
# COMPACT_ATOMS: atom_id res chain seq x y z
N MET A 1 46.82 52.74 5.28
CA MET A 1 47.26 51.34 5.39
C MET A 1 46.03 50.45 5.28
N LYS A 2 46.15 49.36 4.50
CA LYS A 2 45.08 48.46 4.06
C LYS A 2 44.49 47.67 5.24
N ASN A 3 43.21 47.88 5.59
CA ASN A 3 42.46 46.89 6.36
C ASN A 3 41.77 45.91 5.40
N LEU A 4 42.61 45.12 4.71
CA LEU A 4 42.21 44.09 3.75
C LEU A 4 41.75 42.77 4.43
N SER A 5 41.44 42.79 5.73
CA SER A 5 41.23 41.58 6.52
C SER A 5 39.76 41.29 6.88
N PHE A 6 38.80 42.11 6.44
CA PHE A 6 37.39 41.92 6.81
C PHE A 6 36.53 41.25 5.71
N LYS A 7 37.08 41.07 4.50
CA LYS A 7 36.33 40.50 3.37
C LYS A 7 36.42 38.98 3.24
N LYS A 8 37.37 38.33 3.93
CA LYS A 8 37.55 36.87 3.84
C LYS A 8 36.83 36.08 4.92
N SER A 9 36.35 36.73 5.98
CA SER A 9 35.69 36.03 7.09
C SER A 9 34.15 35.99 6.97
N LEU A 10 33.57 36.63 5.94
CA LEU A 10 32.12 36.67 5.72
C LEU A 10 31.62 35.66 4.68
N LEU A 11 32.52 34.94 4.00
CA LEU A 11 32.17 33.97 2.94
C LEU A 11 32.20 32.51 3.40
N THR A 12 32.57 32.24 4.66
CA THR A 12 32.69 30.87 5.22
C THR A 12 31.62 30.54 6.26
N ALA A 13 30.54 31.33 6.32
CA ALA A 13 29.47 31.19 7.30
C ALA A 13 28.08 30.95 6.66
N PHE A 14 28.04 30.29 5.50
CA PHE A 14 26.79 29.93 4.81
C PHE A 14 26.66 28.45 4.45
N THR A 15 27.44 27.59 5.10
CA THR A 15 27.30 26.14 4.98
C THR A 15 27.24 25.56 6.37
N LEU A 16 26.05 25.47 6.94
CA LEU A 16 25.58 24.33 7.72
C LEU A 16 24.14 24.60 8.16
N VAL A 17 23.37 23.52 8.28
CA VAL A 17 21.94 23.46 8.64
C VAL A 17 20.98 23.54 7.44
N ILE A 18 21.04 22.50 6.60
CA ILE A 18 19.79 21.86 6.16
C ILE A 18 19.66 20.63 7.07
N LEU A 19 19.02 20.81 8.23
CA LEU A 19 18.50 19.67 8.98
C LEU A 19 17.45 19.04 8.06
N GLY A 20 17.74 17.83 7.60
CA GLY A 20 16.80 17.01 6.85
C GLY A 20 15.56 16.82 7.70
N TYR A 21 14.48 17.53 7.36
CA TYR A 21 13.15 17.11 7.74
C TYR A 21 12.87 15.85 6.95
N VAL A 22 13.24 14.69 7.51
CA VAL A 22 12.64 13.43 7.10
C VAL A 22 11.22 13.51 7.66
N SER A 23 10.29 14.00 6.85
CA SER A 23 8.87 13.85 7.14
C SER A 23 8.63 12.34 7.24
N VAL A 24 8.55 11.82 8.47
CA VAL A 24 8.05 10.47 8.70
C VAL A 24 6.58 10.55 8.37
N THR A 25 6.25 10.39 7.08
CA THR A 25 4.86 10.24 6.67
C THR A 25 4.40 8.93 7.27
N LEU A 26 3.48 8.99 8.22
CA LEU A 26 2.75 7.82 8.72
C LEU A 26 1.78 7.39 7.62
N GLY A 27 2.33 6.87 6.52
CA GLY A 27 1.55 6.21 5.49
C GLY A 27 1.14 4.83 5.97
N TYR A 28 -0.09 4.44 5.66
CA TYR A 28 -0.49 3.04 5.84
C TYR A 28 0.44 2.14 5.00
N PRO A 29 0.83 0.97 5.53
CA PRO A 29 1.64 0.06 4.75
C PRO A 29 0.88 -0.36 3.49
N ASN A 30 1.63 -0.43 2.41
CA ASN A 30 1.10 -0.76 1.10
C ASN A 30 2.09 -1.65 0.35
N ALA A 31 1.58 -2.36 -0.64
CA ALA A 31 2.37 -3.18 -1.55
C ALA A 31 1.86 -2.97 -2.97
N THR A 32 2.79 -2.67 -3.87
CA THR A 32 2.52 -2.51 -5.29
C THR A 32 3.04 -3.72 -6.04
N VAL A 33 2.17 -4.36 -6.81
CA VAL A 33 2.45 -5.63 -7.50
C VAL A 33 1.97 -5.54 -8.94
N LEU A 34 2.73 -6.17 -9.84
CA LEU A 34 2.31 -6.39 -11.23
C LEU A 34 1.70 -7.79 -11.34
N MET A 35 0.39 -7.84 -11.60
CA MET A 35 -0.36 -9.07 -11.88
C MET A 35 -0.32 -9.38 -13.36
N ASP A 36 -0.06 -10.66 -13.69
CA ASP A 36 -0.08 -11.20 -15.04
C ASP A 36 0.74 -10.33 -15.99
N ALA A 37 2.06 -10.33 -15.80
CA ALA A 37 2.98 -9.50 -16.60
C ALA A 37 2.84 -9.76 -18.12
N THR A 38 2.37 -10.94 -18.52
CA THR A 38 2.08 -11.27 -19.93
C THR A 38 0.77 -10.70 -20.44
N GLY A 39 -0.16 -10.39 -19.54
CA GLY A 39 -1.50 -9.90 -19.83
C GLY A 39 -2.42 -10.93 -20.48
N THR A 40 -2.12 -12.23 -20.40
CA THR A 40 -2.86 -13.26 -21.14
C THR A 40 -3.91 -13.99 -20.30
N ASN A 41 -3.78 -13.99 -18.96
CA ASN A 41 -4.65 -14.75 -18.08
C ASN A 41 -5.78 -13.88 -17.52
N ALA A 42 -6.99 -14.04 -18.05
CA ALA A 42 -8.16 -13.29 -17.58
C ALA A 42 -8.55 -13.55 -16.12
N ASN A 43 -8.07 -14.66 -15.53
CA ASN A 43 -8.37 -15.09 -14.16
C ASN A 43 -7.12 -15.05 -13.27
N ALA A 44 -6.12 -14.22 -13.62
CA ALA A 44 -4.92 -14.10 -12.80
C ALA A 44 -5.28 -13.74 -11.36
N THR A 45 -4.55 -14.34 -10.43
CA THR A 45 -4.77 -14.20 -9.00
C THR A 45 -3.44 -14.04 -8.31
N ASP A 46 -3.31 -12.97 -7.54
CA ASP A 46 -2.17 -12.73 -6.67
C ASP A 46 -2.57 -12.99 -5.22
N LEU A 47 -1.60 -13.43 -4.42
CA LEU A 47 -1.81 -13.76 -3.02
C LEU A 47 -0.73 -13.13 -2.17
N GLY A 48 -1.14 -12.64 -1.00
CA GLY A 48 -0.25 -12.16 0.02
C GLY A 48 -0.72 -12.48 1.42
N GLN A 49 0.17 -12.25 2.38
CA GLN A 49 -0.09 -12.44 3.80
C GLN A 49 0.33 -11.21 4.59
N VAL A 50 -0.60 -10.73 5.42
CA VAL A 50 -0.41 -9.65 6.39
C VAL A 50 -0.59 -10.27 7.77
N ASN A 51 0.29 -9.92 8.70
CA ASN A 51 0.19 -10.38 10.08
C ASN A 51 -0.10 -9.18 11.00
N CYS A 52 -1.18 -9.32 11.78
CA CYS A 52 -1.61 -8.34 12.76
C CYS A 52 -1.12 -8.70 14.17
N ASP A 53 -0.64 -7.69 14.90
CA ASP A 53 -0.10 -7.84 16.25
C ASP A 53 -1.18 -8.15 17.31
N ALA A 54 -0.74 -8.49 18.52
CA ALA A 54 -1.59 -8.96 19.63
C ALA A 54 -2.71 -8.01 20.07
N SER A 55 -2.58 -6.70 19.81
CA SER A 55 -3.62 -5.71 20.14
C SER A 55 -4.68 -5.52 19.04
N SER A 56 -4.59 -6.26 17.94
CA SER A 56 -5.45 -6.10 16.78
C SER A 56 -6.75 -6.89 16.90
N ASP A 57 -7.83 -6.30 16.41
CA ASP A 57 -9.16 -6.89 16.29
C ASP A 57 -9.51 -7.17 14.81
N ARG A 58 -9.00 -6.36 13.89
CA ARG A 58 -9.34 -6.40 12.47
C ARG A 58 -8.23 -5.91 11.56
N LEU A 59 -8.34 -6.27 10.29
CA LEU A 59 -7.55 -5.73 9.19
C LEU A 59 -8.44 -4.89 8.29
N TYR A 60 -8.03 -3.65 8.01
CA TYR A 60 -8.56 -2.82 6.92
C TYR A 60 -7.72 -3.02 5.67
N ALA A 61 -8.35 -3.02 4.49
CA ALA A 61 -7.63 -2.92 3.23
C ALA A 61 -8.47 -2.32 2.10
N MET A 62 -7.76 -1.84 1.07
CA MET A 62 -8.31 -1.37 -0.20
C MET A 62 -7.30 -1.64 -1.33
N ILE A 63 -7.79 -1.76 -2.56
CA ILE A 63 -6.99 -1.93 -3.77
C ILE A 63 -7.15 -0.72 -4.68
N GLN A 64 -6.12 -0.38 -5.44
CA GLN A 64 -6.11 0.73 -6.39
C GLN A 64 -5.42 0.28 -7.68
N ASP A 65 -6.13 0.34 -8.82
CA ASP A 65 -5.52 0.08 -10.13
C ASP A 65 -4.61 1.26 -10.54
N GLN A 66 -3.32 0.99 -10.72
CA GLN A 66 -2.31 1.95 -11.18
C GLN A 66 -2.10 1.91 -12.71
N SER A 67 -2.87 1.07 -13.41
CA SER A 67 -2.71 0.84 -14.84
C SER A 67 -3.52 1.84 -15.66
N ALA A 68 -3.28 1.87 -16.97
CA ALA A 68 -4.17 2.60 -17.88
C ALA A 68 -5.58 1.95 -17.90
N PRO A 69 -6.66 2.76 -18.03
CA PRO A 69 -8.02 2.25 -18.08
C PRO A 69 -8.24 1.22 -19.18
N VAL A 70 -8.84 0.08 -18.83
CA VAL A 70 -9.31 -0.93 -19.80
C VAL A 70 -10.74 -1.31 -19.47
N SER A 71 -11.65 -1.08 -20.43
CA SER A 71 -13.07 -1.34 -20.23
C SER A 71 -13.33 -2.80 -19.82
N GLY A 72 -14.05 -2.99 -18.71
CA GLY A 72 -14.42 -4.30 -18.20
C GLY A 72 -13.32 -5.09 -17.48
N LEU A 73 -12.08 -4.55 -17.38
CA LEU A 73 -10.99 -5.16 -16.63
C LEU A 73 -10.92 -4.54 -15.23
N LEU A 74 -11.61 -5.17 -14.30
CA LEU A 74 -11.75 -4.73 -12.92
C LEU A 74 -10.84 -5.54 -12.00
N LEU A 75 -10.40 -4.92 -10.91
CA LEU A 75 -9.64 -5.58 -9.85
C LEU A 75 -10.54 -5.81 -8.63
N SER A 76 -10.44 -6.99 -8.02
CA SER A 76 -11.11 -7.30 -6.76
C SER A 76 -10.10 -7.67 -5.70
N LEU A 77 -10.34 -7.20 -4.49
CA LEU A 77 -9.59 -7.49 -3.27
C LEU A 77 -10.41 -8.41 -2.38
N HIS A 78 -9.80 -9.50 -1.93
CA HIS A 78 -10.36 -10.44 -0.98
C HIS A 78 -9.49 -10.48 0.26
N ILE A 79 -10.08 -10.38 1.44
CA ILE A 79 -9.39 -10.62 2.71
C ILE A 79 -9.98 -11.88 3.33
N PHE A 80 -9.14 -12.80 3.80
CA PHE A 80 -9.58 -13.98 4.54
C PHE A 80 -8.74 -14.26 5.78
N SER A 81 -9.41 -14.75 6.83
CA SER A 81 -8.79 -15.19 8.09
C SER A 81 -9.69 -16.25 8.74
N GLY A 82 -9.14 -17.44 9.00
CA GLY A 82 -9.92 -18.60 9.43
C GLY A 82 -11.02 -18.94 8.42
N ILE A 83 -12.28 -18.87 8.88
CA ILE A 83 -13.48 -19.13 8.05
C ILE A 83 -14.18 -17.87 7.55
N ARG A 84 -13.60 -16.68 7.80
CA ARG A 84 -14.21 -15.39 7.48
C ARG A 84 -13.57 -14.81 6.23
N MET A 85 -14.37 -14.18 5.38
CA MET A 85 -13.91 -13.49 4.19
C MET A 85 -14.73 -12.23 3.93
N THR A 86 -14.11 -11.22 3.32
CA THR A 86 -14.77 -10.03 2.80
C THR A 86 -14.10 -9.59 1.49
N THR A 87 -14.84 -8.88 0.65
CA THR A 87 -14.44 -8.56 -0.73
C THR A 87 -14.78 -7.12 -1.07
N SER A 88 -13.92 -6.46 -1.84
CA SER A 88 -14.16 -5.16 -2.47
C SER A 88 -13.74 -5.23 -3.93
N THR A 89 -14.45 -4.54 -4.83
CA THR A 89 -14.08 -4.44 -6.24
C THR A 89 -13.85 -2.98 -6.57
N ASP A 90 -12.73 -2.70 -7.23
CA ASP A 90 -12.49 -1.44 -7.92
C ASP A 90 -13.37 -1.42 -9.19
N SER A 91 -14.41 -0.59 -9.16
CA SER A 91 -15.44 -0.57 -10.20
C SER A 91 -15.06 0.25 -11.42
N ILE A 92 -13.93 0.99 -11.37
CA ILE A 92 -13.48 1.85 -12.46
C ILE A 92 -12.01 1.51 -12.78
N SER A 93 -11.81 0.73 -13.83
CA SER A 93 -10.47 0.32 -14.28
C SER A 93 -9.54 1.53 -14.51
N GLY A 94 -8.36 1.49 -13.90
CA GLY A 94 -7.25 2.40 -14.18
C GLY A 94 -7.51 3.89 -13.92
N ASP A 95 -8.49 4.25 -13.09
CA ASP A 95 -8.75 5.65 -12.74
C ASP A 95 -7.84 6.18 -11.61
N ALA A 96 -6.98 5.31 -11.08
CA ALA A 96 -6.10 5.56 -9.95
C ALA A 96 -6.84 6.00 -8.67
N ASN A 97 -8.14 5.75 -8.55
CA ASN A 97 -8.86 5.89 -7.30
C ASN A 97 -8.89 4.55 -6.56
N PRO A 98 -8.82 4.54 -5.22
CA PRO A 98 -8.94 3.30 -4.47
C PRO A 98 -10.38 2.79 -4.49
N SER A 99 -10.51 1.47 -4.48
CA SER A 99 -11.76 0.76 -4.18
C SER A 99 -12.33 1.17 -2.82
N PRO A 100 -13.63 0.93 -2.54
CA PRO A 100 -14.16 1.04 -1.18
C PRO A 100 -13.32 0.27 -0.16
N ILE A 101 -13.03 0.90 0.99
CA ILE A 101 -12.31 0.24 2.08
C ILE A 101 -13.18 -0.86 2.69
N ILE A 102 -12.59 -2.04 2.86
CA ILE A 102 -13.20 -3.18 3.54
C ILE A 102 -12.40 -3.52 4.81
N TYR A 103 -13.06 -4.21 5.74
CA TYR A 103 -12.39 -4.75 6.92
C TYR A 103 -12.86 -6.16 7.25
N LEU A 104 -11.99 -6.94 7.87
CA LEU A 104 -12.30 -8.27 8.37
C LEU A 104 -11.91 -8.38 9.84
N ASN A 105 -12.86 -8.75 10.69
CA ASN A 105 -12.58 -9.05 12.09
C ASN A 105 -12.00 -10.47 12.19
N GLY A 106 -10.72 -10.58 12.51
CA GLY A 106 -10.00 -11.85 12.69
C GLY A 106 -9.10 -11.88 13.93
N GLY A 107 -9.01 -10.77 14.67
CA GLY A 107 -8.12 -10.63 15.81
C GLY A 107 -6.63 -10.54 15.41
N GLN A 108 -5.78 -10.97 16.33
CA GLN A 108 -4.35 -11.16 16.11
C GLN A 108 -4.09 -12.29 15.12
N GLY A 109 -2.99 -12.16 14.36
CA GLY A 109 -2.42 -13.24 13.58
C GLY A 109 -2.54 -13.03 12.07
N PRO A 110 -2.47 -14.12 11.29
CA PRO A 110 -2.39 -14.04 9.86
C PRO A 110 -3.75 -13.69 9.23
N TYR A 111 -3.69 -12.74 8.32
CA TYR A 111 -4.68 -12.46 7.31
C TYR A 111 -4.05 -12.74 5.96
N TYR A 112 -4.84 -13.28 5.06
CA TYR A 112 -4.43 -13.43 3.68
C TYR A 112 -5.22 -12.45 2.83
N ILE A 113 -4.53 -11.87 1.87
CA ILE A 113 -5.09 -10.93 0.91
C ILE A 113 -4.91 -11.55 -0.47
N SER A 114 -5.99 -11.60 -1.24
CA SER A 114 -5.93 -12.00 -2.65
C SER A 114 -6.44 -10.89 -3.54
N ALA A 115 -5.78 -10.69 -4.67
CA ALA A 115 -6.24 -9.81 -5.73
C ALA A 115 -6.58 -10.65 -6.97
N THR A 116 -7.71 -10.38 -7.61
CA THR A 116 -8.14 -11.05 -8.85
C THR A 116 -8.55 -10.03 -9.89
N LYS A 117 -8.52 -10.43 -11.17
CA LYS A 117 -9.04 -9.61 -12.28
C LYS A 117 -10.13 -10.30 -13.10
N THR A 118 -10.90 -9.52 -13.85
CA THR A 118 -12.05 -9.99 -14.64
C THR A 118 -11.76 -10.19 -16.13
N ALA A 119 -10.60 -9.75 -16.63
CA ALA A 119 -10.25 -9.84 -18.05
C ALA A 119 -8.74 -9.93 -18.29
N ALA A 120 -8.36 -10.32 -19.52
CA ALA A 120 -6.98 -10.33 -19.97
C ALA A 120 -6.41 -8.90 -20.03
N GLY A 121 -5.12 -8.78 -19.71
CA GLY A 121 -4.40 -7.51 -19.60
C GLY A 121 -3.63 -7.43 -18.29
N ALA A 122 -2.35 -7.06 -18.36
CA ALA A 122 -1.51 -6.87 -17.18
C ALA A 122 -2.07 -5.75 -16.31
N ARG A 123 -1.99 -5.89 -14.99
CA ARG A 123 -2.43 -4.86 -14.04
C ARG A 123 -1.35 -4.57 -13.01
N LEU A 124 -0.89 -3.32 -12.96
CA LEU A 124 -0.16 -2.81 -11.81
C LEU A 124 -1.18 -2.31 -10.79
N PHE A 125 -1.11 -2.80 -9.56
CA PHE A 125 -2.05 -2.38 -8.52
C PHE A 125 -1.33 -2.19 -7.19
N THR A 126 -1.91 -1.34 -6.36
CA THR A 126 -1.45 -1.11 -4.99
C THR A 126 -2.52 -1.58 -4.02
N VAL A 127 -2.14 -2.43 -3.07
CA VAL A 127 -2.98 -2.73 -1.91
C VAL A 127 -2.48 -1.92 -0.74
N THR A 128 -3.38 -1.16 -0.11
CA THR A 128 -3.12 -0.49 1.17
C THR A 128 -3.85 -1.23 2.26
N PHE A 129 -3.18 -1.52 3.38
CA PHE A 129 -3.75 -2.32 4.46
C PHE A 129 -3.26 -1.82 5.82
N GLN A 130 -4.04 -2.05 6.87
CA GLN A 130 -3.70 -1.60 8.22
C GLN A 130 -4.49 -2.38 9.27
N CYS A 131 -3.79 -2.97 10.24
CA CYS A 131 -4.41 -3.60 11.40
C CYS A 131 -4.90 -2.53 12.39
N ALA A 132 -6.00 -2.81 13.07
CA ALA A 132 -6.54 -1.93 14.10
C ALA A 132 -7.17 -2.72 15.25
N SER A 133 -7.24 -2.08 16.42
CA SER A 133 -7.97 -2.57 17.59
C SER A 133 -9.49 -2.42 17.41
N SER A 134 -10.27 -2.93 18.37
CA SER A 134 -11.73 -2.80 18.39
C SER A 134 -12.23 -1.35 18.41
N ASN A 135 -11.38 -0.40 18.84
CA ASN A 135 -11.66 1.02 18.92
C ASN A 135 -11.11 1.80 17.70
N ASN A 136 -10.76 1.10 16.62
CA ASN A 136 -10.16 1.66 15.40
C ASN A 136 -8.80 2.34 15.62
N THR A 137 -8.10 2.05 16.73
CA THR A 137 -6.73 2.51 16.94
C THR A 137 -5.79 1.64 16.11
N LEU A 138 -4.91 2.25 15.33
CA LEU A 138 -3.95 1.52 14.51
C LEU A 138 -3.03 0.66 15.38
N THR A 139 -2.78 -0.56 14.95
CA THR A 139 -1.90 -1.51 15.63
C THR A 139 -0.77 -1.95 14.69
N GLY A 140 0.21 -2.68 15.23
CA GLY A 140 1.31 -3.16 14.43
C GLY A 140 0.83 -4.08 13.30
N THR A 141 1.35 -3.80 12.12
CA THR A 141 1.03 -4.48 10.87
C THR A 141 2.35 -4.89 10.22
N SER A 142 2.50 -6.16 9.91
CA SER A 142 3.70 -6.70 9.24
C SER A 142 3.30 -7.43 7.97
N VAL A 143 4.12 -7.28 6.93
CA VAL A 143 3.89 -7.89 5.61
C VAL A 143 4.86 -9.03 5.46
N ILE A 144 4.34 -10.21 5.15
CA ILE A 144 5.18 -11.38 4.86
C ILE A 144 5.43 -11.49 3.36
N GLY A 145 4.52 -10.98 2.54
CA GLY A 145 4.70 -10.75 1.11
C GLY A 145 3.36 -10.62 0.38
N ILE A 146 3.36 -9.98 -0.79
CA ILE A 146 2.31 -10.12 -1.81
C ILE A 146 3.04 -10.52 -3.09
N GLN A 147 2.71 -11.69 -3.64
CA GLN A 147 3.38 -12.25 -4.81
C GLN A 147 2.50 -12.07 -6.05
N GLY A 148 3.08 -11.43 -7.07
CA GLY A 148 2.51 -11.36 -8.41
C GLY A 148 2.80 -12.65 -9.17
N GLN A 149 1.78 -13.22 -9.82
CA GLN A 149 1.93 -14.29 -10.81
C GLN A 149 2.03 -13.76 -12.23
#